data_AF-A0A820WG17-F1
#
_entry.id   AF-A0A820WG17-F1
#
_cell.length_a   1.000
_cell.length_b   1.000
_cell.length_c   1.000
_cell.angle_alpha   90.00
_cell.angle_beta   90.00
_cell.angle_gamma   90.00
#
_symmetry.space_group_name_H-M   'P 1'
#
loop_
_entity.id
_entity.type
_entity.pdbx_description
1 polymer ?
#
loop_
_entity_poly.entity_id
_entity_poly.type
_entity_poly.pdbx_seq_one_letter_code
_entity_poly.pdbx_strand_id
1 'polypeptide(L)'
;EGIQMYVPSTNNALESTNRTIKDDGTFRECHVLSRFLTIASNIINNWSIERDPSSTNAKIFATEPPISLELWTSSYQWAKSTKDIICISNNSSKIYYIPARDLQSIKEADLTKYENKKWTTFNQFRKSFDIWRMEMENNEAWKKSKCNCPAFFKHYICKHIVGMTIRLKHCKPPPAAKTVPIGEKRKRGRPAKAKAALLIQYYFDRQIPSNIILPSIEDLHIGLPINNQFWSMIPSLKRLHSLRISSYTDDLYSDLQHLLNQAHNLSRLAIGQDAC
;
A
#
# COMPACT_ATOMS: atom_id res chain seq x y z
N GLU A 1 19.77 0.55 -22.05
CA GLU A 1 19.15 -0.69 -21.51
C GLU A 1 18.99 -1.69 -22.65
N GLY A 2 19.29 -2.98 -22.41
CA GLY A 2 19.39 -4.01 -23.46
C GLY A 2 18.03 -4.44 -24.03
N ILE A 3 18.02 -4.82 -25.30
CA ILE A 3 16.82 -5.29 -26.04
C ILE A 3 16.56 -6.76 -25.68
N GLN A 4 16.17 -7.04 -24.43
CA GLN A 4 15.60 -8.34 -24.10
C GLN A 4 14.09 -8.29 -24.36
N MET A 5 13.65 -8.96 -25.42
CA MET A 5 12.22 -9.03 -25.74
C MET A 5 11.45 -9.70 -24.59
N TYR A 6 10.34 -9.09 -24.19
CA TYR A 6 9.41 -9.62 -23.17
C TYR A 6 9.95 -9.71 -21.74
N VAL A 7 10.97 -8.91 -21.41
CA VAL A 7 11.42 -8.66 -20.04
C VAL A 7 11.25 -7.17 -19.78
N PRO A 8 10.74 -6.76 -18.61
CA PRO A 8 10.59 -5.35 -18.30
C PRO A 8 11.94 -4.66 -18.19
N SER A 9 12.01 -3.50 -18.83
CA SER A 9 13.16 -2.62 -18.79
C SER A 9 13.00 -1.71 -17.57
N THR A 10 13.20 -2.25 -16.37
CA THR A 10 13.20 -1.45 -15.14
C THR A 10 14.48 -1.67 -14.37
N ASN A 11 15.22 -0.59 -14.11
CA ASN A 11 16.36 -0.57 -13.20
C ASN A 11 15.95 -0.52 -11.71
N ASN A 12 14.65 -0.48 -11.39
CA ASN A 12 14.13 -0.30 -10.03
C ASN A 12 14.76 -1.24 -9.00
N ALA A 13 14.97 -2.51 -9.33
CA ALA A 13 15.57 -3.47 -8.39
C ALA A 13 17.03 -3.13 -8.09
N LEU A 14 17.80 -2.76 -9.12
CA LEU A 14 19.19 -2.32 -8.98
C LEU A 14 19.27 -1.01 -8.18
N GLU A 15 18.45 -0.02 -8.53
CA GLU A 15 18.42 1.27 -7.82
C GLU A 15 17.99 1.11 -6.36
N SER A 16 17.01 0.26 -6.08
CA SER A 16 16.58 -0.03 -4.71
C SER A 16 17.69 -0.71 -3.91
N THR A 17 18.39 -1.68 -4.52
CA THR A 17 19.48 -2.41 -3.85
C THR A 17 20.66 -1.48 -3.58
N ASN A 18 21.04 -0.66 -4.57
CA ASN A 18 22.05 0.38 -4.42
C ASN A 18 21.69 1.38 -3.32
N ARG A 19 20.41 1.76 -3.21
CA ARG A 19 19.93 2.62 -2.14
C ARG A 19 20.10 1.94 -0.77
N THR A 20 19.66 0.70 -0.60
CA THR A 20 19.86 -0.06 0.65
C THR A 20 21.33 -0.16 1.05
N ILE A 21 22.22 -0.47 0.10
CA ILE A 21 23.67 -0.52 0.38
C ILE A 21 24.18 0.85 0.85
N LYS A 22 23.76 1.92 0.17
CA LYS A 22 24.20 3.28 0.47
C LYS A 22 23.65 3.79 1.80
N ASP A 23 22.38 3.56 2.08
CA ASP A 23 21.68 4.14 3.23
C ASP A 23 21.91 3.31 4.51
N ASP A 24 21.89 1.98 4.41
CA ASP A 24 21.97 1.07 5.57
C ASP A 24 23.36 0.47 5.77
N GLY A 25 24.15 0.35 4.70
CA GLY A 25 25.46 -0.28 4.72
C GLY A 25 26.59 0.71 4.91
N THR A 26 26.79 1.59 3.94
CA THR A 26 27.93 2.52 3.90
C THR A 26 27.61 3.90 4.45
N PHE A 27 26.34 4.21 4.74
CA PHE A 27 25.85 5.55 5.08
C PHE A 27 26.31 6.64 4.09
N ARG A 28 26.50 6.26 2.82
CA ARG A 28 27.01 7.09 1.72
C ARG A 28 28.44 7.61 1.92
N GLU A 29 29.19 7.00 2.83
CA GLU A 29 30.59 7.34 3.09
C GLU A 29 31.55 6.42 2.32
N CYS A 30 32.74 6.94 2.03
CA CYS A 30 33.86 6.16 1.52
C CYS A 30 34.61 5.52 2.71
N HIS A 31 34.63 4.19 2.77
CA HIS A 31 35.28 3.45 3.85
C HIS A 31 36.67 2.96 3.43
N VAL A 32 37.61 2.90 4.38
CA VAL A 32 38.88 2.19 4.19
C VAL A 32 38.60 0.70 3.94
N LEU A 33 39.50 0.03 3.20
CA LEU A 33 39.27 -1.34 2.71
C LEU A 33 38.86 -2.33 3.81
N SER A 34 39.53 -2.32 4.97
CA SER A 34 39.20 -3.21 6.09
C SER A 34 37.77 -3.02 6.58
N ARG A 35 37.35 -1.76 6.77
CA ARG A 35 36.00 -1.40 7.20
C ARG A 35 34.96 -1.75 6.14
N PHE A 36 35.27 -1.48 4.86
CA PHE A 36 34.41 -1.86 3.74
C PHE A 36 34.15 -3.37 3.71
N LEU A 37 35.19 -4.19 3.86
CA LEU A 37 35.05 -5.64 3.87
C LEU A 37 34.17 -6.12 5.02
N THR A 38 34.32 -5.56 6.23
CA THR A 38 33.43 -5.87 7.36
C THR A 38 31.97 -5.54 7.06
N ILE A 39 31.71 -4.35 6.49
CA ILE A 39 30.36 -3.93 6.10
C ILE A 39 29.79 -4.86 5.04
N ALA A 40 30.56 -5.18 3.99
CA ALA A 40 30.14 -6.07 2.92
C ALA A 40 29.81 -7.48 3.45
N SER A 41 30.65 -8.04 4.32
CA SER A 41 30.38 -9.33 4.98
C SER A 41 29.09 -9.30 5.81
N ASN A 42 28.83 -8.22 6.55
CA ASN A 42 27.60 -8.07 7.32
C ASN A 42 26.36 -7.99 6.43
N ILE A 43 26.44 -7.22 5.32
CA ILE A 43 25.34 -7.12 4.35
C ILE A 43 25.01 -8.51 3.78
N ILE A 44 26.03 -9.24 3.32
CA ILE A 44 25.86 -10.58 2.73
C ILE A 44 25.29 -11.55 3.77
N ASN A 45 25.79 -11.50 5.02
CA ASN A 45 25.30 -12.36 6.08
C ASN A 45 23.82 -12.08 6.40
N ASN A 46 23.44 -10.81 6.56
CA ASN A 46 22.05 -10.41 6.80
C ASN A 46 21.15 -10.85 5.64
N TRP A 47 21.59 -10.62 4.41
CA TRP A 47 20.89 -11.07 3.20
C TRP A 47 20.74 -12.58 3.09
N SER A 48 21.68 -13.35 3.63
CA SER A 48 21.62 -14.81 3.70
C SER A 48 20.61 -15.25 4.75
N ILE A 49 20.70 -14.73 5.98
CA ILE A 49 19.81 -15.02 7.10
C ILE A 49 18.36 -14.67 6.77
N GLU A 50 18.13 -13.49 6.19
CA GLU A 50 16.79 -13.05 5.79
C GLU A 50 16.18 -13.92 4.70
N ARG A 51 16.97 -14.67 3.94
CA ARG A 51 16.50 -15.55 2.86
C ARG A 51 16.47 -17.02 3.24
N ASP A 52 16.90 -17.37 4.45
CA ASP A 52 16.85 -18.74 4.94
C ASP A 52 15.39 -19.18 5.12
N PRO A 53 14.92 -20.22 4.39
CA PRO A 53 13.56 -20.73 4.52
C PRO A 53 13.19 -21.23 5.92
N SER A 54 14.19 -21.58 6.75
CA SER A 54 13.98 -22.02 8.14
C SER A 54 13.71 -20.86 9.11
N SER A 55 14.00 -19.63 8.70
CA SER A 55 13.74 -18.43 9.50
C SER A 55 12.25 -18.10 9.58
N THR A 56 11.76 -17.73 10.77
CA THR A 56 10.36 -17.31 10.97
C THR A 56 9.98 -16.10 10.10
N ASN A 57 10.95 -15.23 9.77
CA ASN A 57 10.73 -14.00 9.00
C ASN A 57 11.38 -14.06 7.60
N ALA A 58 11.48 -15.26 7.02
CA ALA A 58 12.10 -15.46 5.71
C ALA A 58 11.46 -14.57 4.61
N LYS A 59 12.29 -13.78 3.93
CA LYS A 59 11.94 -12.99 2.74
C LYS A 59 11.99 -13.89 1.50
N ILE A 60 10.87 -14.58 1.25
CA ILE A 60 10.74 -15.48 0.10
C ILE A 60 10.60 -14.67 -1.20
N PHE A 61 11.25 -15.13 -2.27
CA PHE A 61 11.09 -14.53 -3.58
C PHE A 61 9.66 -14.76 -4.12
N ALA A 62 9.03 -13.67 -4.54
CA ALA A 62 7.79 -13.78 -5.31
C ALA A 62 8.08 -14.42 -6.67
N THR A 63 7.56 -15.62 -6.89
CA THR A 63 7.70 -16.35 -8.16
C THR A 63 6.65 -15.94 -9.19
N GLU A 64 5.61 -15.23 -8.76
CA GLU A 64 4.52 -14.76 -9.59
C GLU A 64 4.21 -13.29 -9.30
N PRO A 65 3.81 -12.51 -10.32
CA PRO A 65 3.43 -11.12 -10.12
C PRO A 65 2.11 -11.02 -9.34
N PRO A 66 2.04 -10.19 -8.28
CA PRO A 66 0.79 -9.97 -7.57
C PRO A 66 -0.20 -9.22 -8.46
N ILE A 67 -1.46 -9.65 -8.45
CA ILE A 67 -2.52 -9.04 -9.26
C ILE A 67 -3.37 -8.16 -8.34
N SER A 68 -3.20 -6.84 -8.47
CA SER A 68 -3.98 -5.88 -7.69
C SER A 68 -5.47 -5.94 -8.04
N LEU A 69 -6.32 -5.52 -7.11
CA LEU A 69 -7.77 -5.43 -7.36
C LEU A 69 -8.11 -4.48 -8.51
N GLU A 70 -7.35 -3.39 -8.67
CA GLU A 70 -7.48 -2.46 -9.80
C GLU A 70 -7.18 -3.14 -11.14
N LEU A 71 -6.13 -3.97 -11.17
CA LEU A 71 -5.80 -4.73 -12.36
C LEU A 71 -6.90 -5.75 -12.65
N TRP A 72 -7.43 -6.46 -11.65
CA TRP A 72 -8.58 -7.34 -11.84
C TRP A 72 -9.79 -6.62 -12.42
N THR A 73 -10.17 -5.45 -11.90
CA THR A 73 -11.30 -4.66 -12.40
C THR A 73 -11.09 -4.24 -13.85
N SER A 74 -9.95 -3.64 -14.17
CA SER A 74 -9.67 -3.17 -15.54
C SER A 74 -9.56 -4.34 -16.54
N SER A 75 -9.05 -5.49 -16.11
CA SER A 75 -8.99 -6.71 -16.91
C SER A 75 -10.37 -7.30 -17.17
N TYR A 76 -11.24 -7.31 -16.16
CA TYR A 76 -12.62 -7.78 -16.30
C TYR A 76 -13.43 -6.89 -17.24
N GLN A 77 -13.31 -5.57 -17.10
CA GLN A 77 -13.93 -4.60 -18.03
C GLN A 77 -13.41 -4.79 -19.45
N TRP A 78 -12.09 -4.96 -19.63
CA TRP A 78 -11.50 -5.24 -20.93
C TRP A 78 -11.97 -6.59 -21.50
N ALA A 79 -12.10 -7.63 -20.67
CA ALA A 79 -12.57 -8.94 -21.08
C ALA A 79 -14.00 -8.88 -21.63
N LYS A 80 -14.85 -7.97 -21.12
CA LYS A 80 -16.20 -7.71 -21.64
C LYS A 80 -16.26 -6.88 -22.93
N SER A 81 -15.17 -6.25 -23.34
CA SER A 81 -15.17 -5.45 -24.59
C SER A 81 -15.42 -6.33 -25.82
N THR A 82 -15.94 -5.76 -26.89
CA THR A 82 -16.21 -6.47 -28.16
C THR A 82 -14.99 -6.50 -29.09
N LYS A 83 -13.78 -6.28 -28.57
CA LYS A 83 -12.56 -6.34 -29.38
C LYS A 83 -12.35 -7.73 -29.95
N ASP A 84 -12.15 -7.79 -31.26
CA ASP A 84 -11.80 -8.98 -32.02
C ASP A 84 -10.33 -9.33 -31.80
N ILE A 85 -10.08 -10.59 -31.49
CA ILE A 85 -8.76 -11.10 -31.16
C ILE A 85 -8.40 -12.15 -32.20
N ILE A 86 -7.21 -12.02 -32.78
CA ILE A 86 -6.65 -13.04 -33.68
C ILE A 86 -5.81 -13.99 -32.84
N CYS A 87 -6.06 -15.29 -32.95
CA CYS A 87 -5.32 -16.34 -32.25
C CYS A 87 -4.56 -17.18 -33.27
N ILE A 88 -3.26 -17.34 -33.07
CA ILE A 88 -2.41 -18.28 -33.80
C ILE A 88 -1.89 -19.31 -32.80
N SER A 89 -2.27 -20.57 -32.98
CA SER A 89 -1.86 -21.67 -32.12
C SER A 89 -0.70 -22.45 -32.75
N ASN A 90 0.36 -22.64 -31.98
CA ASN A 90 1.44 -23.57 -32.27
C ASN A 90 1.33 -24.78 -31.32
N ASN A 91 2.09 -25.86 -31.59
CA ASN A 91 2.07 -27.08 -30.77
C ASN A 91 2.38 -26.82 -29.27
N SER A 92 3.22 -25.83 -28.96
CA SER A 92 3.68 -25.51 -27.60
C SER A 92 3.12 -24.23 -26.99
N SER A 93 2.65 -23.27 -27.80
CA SER A 93 2.19 -21.97 -27.32
C SER A 93 1.07 -21.39 -28.19
N LYS A 94 0.25 -20.52 -27.59
CA LYS A 94 -0.76 -19.72 -28.28
C LYS A 94 -0.34 -18.26 -28.28
N ILE A 95 -0.39 -17.65 -29.46
CA ILE A 95 -0.13 -16.24 -29.66
C ILE A 95 -1.47 -15.55 -29.93
N TYR A 96 -1.72 -14.49 -29.19
CA TYR A 96 -2.91 -13.66 -29.34
C TYR A 96 -2.50 -12.25 -29.76
N TYR A 97 -3.12 -11.76 -30.83
CA TYR A 97 -2.98 -10.39 -31.29
C TYR A 97 -4.23 -9.61 -30.90
N ILE A 98 -3.99 -8.51 -30.19
CA ILE A 98 -5.02 -7.69 -29.55
C ILE A 98 -4.93 -6.27 -30.12
N PRO A 99 -6.03 -5.69 -30.62
CA PRO A 99 -6.02 -4.32 -31.11
C PRO A 99 -5.84 -3.34 -29.95
N ALA A 100 -4.88 -2.43 -30.08
CA ALA A 100 -4.63 -1.39 -29.09
C ALA A 100 -5.69 -0.28 -29.13
N ARG A 101 -5.70 0.57 -28.09
CA ARG A 101 -6.56 1.76 -27.99
C ARG A 101 -8.03 1.44 -28.26
N ASP A 102 -8.68 2.20 -29.13
CA ASP A 102 -10.10 2.10 -29.46
C ASP A 102 -10.37 1.27 -30.73
N LEU A 103 -9.33 0.70 -31.35
CA LEU A 103 -9.50 -0.20 -32.50
C LEU A 103 -10.26 -1.45 -32.06
N GLN A 104 -11.29 -1.84 -32.82
CA GLN A 104 -12.06 -3.05 -32.53
C GLN A 104 -11.44 -4.31 -33.11
N SER A 105 -10.83 -4.23 -34.30
CA SER A 105 -10.25 -5.37 -35.00
C SER A 105 -8.90 -5.01 -35.63
N ILE A 106 -8.13 -6.04 -35.99
CA ILE A 106 -6.85 -5.92 -36.69
C ILE A 106 -7.04 -6.41 -38.12
N LYS A 107 -6.60 -5.63 -39.11
CA LYS A 107 -6.63 -6.06 -40.51
C LYS A 107 -5.49 -7.05 -40.78
N GLU A 108 -5.74 -8.08 -41.59
CA GLU A 108 -4.73 -9.09 -41.94
C GLU A 108 -3.45 -8.46 -42.53
N ALA A 109 -3.59 -7.47 -43.41
CA ALA A 109 -2.44 -6.77 -43.99
C ALA A 109 -1.55 -6.07 -42.93
N ASP A 110 -2.16 -5.51 -41.88
CA ASP A 110 -1.44 -4.88 -40.78
C ASP A 110 -0.73 -5.93 -39.91
N LEU A 111 -1.34 -7.10 -39.72
CA LEU A 111 -0.75 -8.23 -39.02
C LEU A 111 0.46 -8.80 -39.76
N THR A 112 0.33 -9.07 -41.07
CA THR A 112 1.44 -9.56 -41.91
C THR A 112 2.61 -8.58 -41.90
N LYS A 113 2.33 -7.26 -41.93
CA LYS A 113 3.37 -6.24 -41.83
C LYS A 113 4.03 -6.22 -40.45
N TYR A 114 3.26 -6.39 -39.38
CA TYR A 114 3.76 -6.47 -38.02
C TYR A 114 4.70 -7.66 -37.83
N GLU A 115 4.32 -8.85 -38.32
CA GLU A 115 5.13 -10.07 -38.22
C GLU A 115 6.43 -9.97 -39.01
N ASN A 116 6.39 -9.35 -40.19
CA ASN A 116 7.59 -9.14 -41.01
C ASN A 116 8.60 -8.17 -40.38
N LYS A 117 8.21 -7.37 -39.37
CA LYS A 117 9.07 -6.38 -38.67
C LYS A 117 9.86 -5.45 -39.61
N LYS A 118 9.34 -5.19 -40.81
CA LYS A 118 9.96 -4.31 -41.81
C LYS A 118 9.22 -2.97 -41.81
N TRP A 119 9.87 -1.96 -41.23
CA TRP A 119 9.37 -0.58 -41.22
C TRP A 119 10.37 0.32 -41.93
N THR A 120 9.94 0.93 -43.03
CA THR A 120 10.78 1.87 -43.78
C THR A 120 10.58 3.32 -43.35
N THR A 121 9.53 3.61 -42.59
CA THR A 121 9.24 4.94 -42.06
C THR A 121 8.82 4.89 -40.60
N PHE A 122 9.05 6.00 -39.88
CA PHE A 122 8.62 6.14 -38.49
C PHE A 122 7.11 5.93 -38.32
N ASN A 123 6.29 6.39 -39.27
CA ASN A 123 4.83 6.19 -39.22
C ASN A 123 4.45 4.71 -39.31
N GLN A 124 5.17 3.91 -40.10
CA GLN A 124 4.95 2.46 -40.16
C GLN A 124 5.37 1.79 -38.85
N PHE A 125 6.50 2.19 -38.28
CA PHE A 125 6.96 1.71 -36.98
C PHE A 125 5.96 2.07 -35.87
N ARG A 126 5.48 3.32 -35.83
CA ARG A 126 4.46 3.79 -34.88
C ARG A 126 3.17 2.98 -34.95
N LYS A 127 2.70 2.62 -36.15
CA LYS A 127 1.52 1.75 -36.33
C LYS A 127 1.71 0.34 -35.74
N SER A 128 2.94 -0.16 -35.60
CA SER A 128 3.17 -1.45 -34.94
C SER A 128 2.76 -1.46 -33.46
N PHE A 129 2.73 -0.29 -32.81
CA PHE A 129 2.25 -0.13 -31.43
C PHE A 129 0.72 -0.10 -31.33
N ASP A 130 0.00 -0.19 -32.45
CA ASP A 130 -1.45 -0.37 -32.46
C ASP A 130 -1.85 -1.85 -32.30
N ILE A 131 -0.87 -2.77 -32.21
CA ILE A 131 -1.07 -4.21 -32.02
C ILE A 131 -0.34 -4.67 -30.76
N TRP A 132 -1.09 -5.22 -29.81
CA TRP A 132 -0.50 -5.94 -28.68
C TRP A 132 -0.37 -7.42 -29.01
N ARG A 133 0.84 -7.95 -28.92
CA ARG A 133 1.14 -9.39 -29.01
C ARG A 133 1.22 -9.96 -27.59
N MET A 134 0.46 -11.02 -27.35
CA MET A 134 0.50 -11.79 -26.12
C MET A 134 0.83 -13.25 -26.43
N GLU A 135 1.67 -13.87 -25.62
CA GLU A 135 2.07 -15.27 -25.77
C GLU A 135 1.79 -16.03 -24.49
N MET A 136 1.12 -17.17 -24.61
CA MET A 136 0.69 -18.03 -23.51
C MET A 136 1.10 -19.47 -23.81
N GLU A 137 1.72 -20.13 -22.84
CA GLU A 137 2.03 -21.56 -22.91
C GLU A 137 0.76 -22.41 -22.77
N ASN A 138 0.75 -23.58 -23.40
CA ASN A 138 -0.42 -24.48 -23.39
C ASN A 138 -0.68 -25.15 -22.02
N ASN A 139 0.27 -25.07 -21.08
CA ASN A 139 0.21 -25.71 -19.75
C ASN A 139 -0.71 -24.99 -18.73
N GLU A 140 -1.56 -24.07 -19.17
CA GLU A 140 -2.45 -23.26 -18.33
C GLU A 140 -1.74 -22.37 -17.28
N ALA A 141 -0.40 -22.28 -17.28
CA ALA A 141 0.38 -21.41 -16.41
C ALA A 141 0.34 -19.95 -16.91
N TRP A 142 -0.86 -19.41 -17.08
CA TRP A 142 -1.10 -18.13 -17.75
C TRP A 142 -0.43 -16.93 -17.07
N LYS A 143 -0.08 -17.02 -15.79
CA LYS A 143 0.67 -15.98 -15.08
C LYS A 143 2.09 -15.79 -15.62
N LYS A 144 2.64 -16.79 -16.31
CA LYS A 144 3.92 -16.72 -17.03
C LYS A 144 3.79 -16.18 -18.46
N SER A 145 2.58 -15.83 -18.89
CA SER A 145 2.34 -15.28 -20.22
C SER A 145 3.10 -13.97 -20.40
N LYS A 146 3.47 -13.70 -21.66
CA LYS A 146 4.23 -12.52 -22.05
C LYS A 146 3.35 -11.58 -22.86
N CYS A 147 3.56 -10.27 -22.72
CA CYS A 147 2.87 -9.26 -23.52
C CYS A 147 3.84 -8.13 -23.91
N ASN A 148 3.64 -7.51 -25.06
CA ASN A 148 4.43 -6.35 -25.51
C ASN A 148 3.83 -4.99 -25.10
N CYS A 149 2.81 -4.94 -24.24
CA CYS A 149 2.20 -3.68 -23.84
C CYS A 149 3.02 -2.96 -22.74
N PRO A 150 2.97 -1.61 -22.65
CA PRO A 150 3.75 -0.85 -21.67
C PRO A 150 3.52 -1.26 -20.21
N ALA A 151 2.27 -1.63 -19.85
CA ALA A 151 1.96 -2.06 -18.49
C ALA A 151 2.69 -3.36 -18.11
N PHE A 152 2.86 -4.29 -19.05
CA PHE A 152 3.60 -5.53 -18.84
C PHE A 152 5.08 -5.25 -18.60
N PHE A 153 5.68 -4.39 -19.43
CA PHE A 153 7.07 -3.97 -19.27
C PHE A 153 7.36 -3.18 -17.99
N LYS A 154 6.34 -2.83 -17.20
CA LYS A 154 6.52 -2.21 -15.89
C LYS A 154 6.25 -3.16 -14.73
N HIS A 155 5.29 -4.08 -14.88
CA HIS A 155 4.71 -4.84 -13.78
C HIS A 155 4.80 -6.37 -13.94
N TYR A 156 5.36 -6.89 -15.03
CA TYR A 156 5.34 -8.32 -15.39
C TYR A 156 3.93 -8.93 -15.55
N ILE A 157 2.88 -8.12 -15.46
CA ILE A 157 1.49 -8.53 -15.63
C ILE A 157 0.69 -7.34 -16.16
N CYS A 158 -0.32 -7.59 -16.97
CA CYS A 158 -1.13 -6.54 -17.56
C CYS A 158 -2.59 -6.96 -17.75
N LYS A 159 -3.44 -5.98 -18.06
CA LYS A 159 -4.87 -6.21 -18.26
C LYS A 159 -5.19 -7.14 -19.43
N HIS A 160 -4.30 -7.23 -20.41
CA HIS A 160 -4.47 -8.09 -21.58
C HIS A 160 -4.28 -9.56 -21.21
N ILE A 161 -3.26 -9.89 -20.39
CA ILE A 161 -3.01 -11.25 -19.92
C ILE A 161 -4.16 -11.72 -19.02
N VAL A 162 -4.45 -10.96 -17.98
CA VAL A 162 -5.53 -11.29 -17.03
C VAL A 162 -6.89 -11.26 -17.72
N GLY A 163 -7.11 -10.30 -18.63
CA GLY A 163 -8.35 -10.20 -19.37
C GLY A 163 -8.57 -11.35 -20.34
N MET A 164 -7.53 -11.80 -21.03
CA MET A 164 -7.62 -12.95 -21.94
C MET A 164 -7.94 -14.22 -21.17
N THR A 165 -7.31 -14.43 -20.01
CA THR A 165 -7.55 -15.63 -19.21
C THR A 165 -8.95 -15.66 -18.62
N ILE A 166 -9.54 -14.48 -18.33
CA ILE A 166 -10.97 -14.36 -18.01
C ILE A 166 -11.83 -14.77 -19.21
N ARG A 167 -11.55 -14.29 -20.44
CA ARG A 167 -12.30 -14.66 -21.66
C ARG A 167 -12.25 -16.16 -21.94
N LEU A 168 -11.07 -16.75 -21.79
CA LEU A 168 -10.81 -18.17 -21.98
C LEU A 168 -11.29 -19.04 -20.81
N LYS A 169 -11.83 -18.44 -19.75
CA LYS A 169 -12.30 -19.12 -18.52
C LYS A 169 -11.20 -19.87 -17.74
N HIS A 170 -9.92 -19.57 -17.96
CA HIS A 170 -8.79 -20.11 -17.19
C HIS A 170 -8.68 -19.51 -15.77
N CYS A 171 -9.31 -18.36 -15.52
CA CYS A 171 -9.38 -17.80 -14.17
C CYS A 171 -10.75 -17.15 -13.88
N LYS A 172 -11.10 -17.06 -12.59
CA LYS A 172 -12.31 -16.37 -12.12
C LYS A 172 -11.90 -15.08 -11.41
N PRO A 173 -12.34 -13.90 -11.87
CA PRO A 173 -12.01 -12.65 -11.20
C PRO A 173 -12.72 -12.59 -9.83
N PRO A 174 -12.10 -11.98 -8.82
CA PRO A 174 -12.67 -11.87 -7.48
C PRO A 174 -14.00 -11.08 -7.53
N PRO A 175 -14.98 -11.38 -6.65
CA PRO A 175 -16.28 -10.70 -6.66
C PRO A 175 -16.18 -9.17 -6.61
N ALA A 176 -15.28 -8.64 -5.78
CA ALA A 176 -15.03 -7.20 -5.64
C ALA A 176 -14.53 -6.52 -6.94
N ALA A 177 -14.00 -7.28 -7.91
CA ALA A 177 -13.60 -6.72 -9.19
C ALA A 177 -14.80 -6.55 -10.14
N LYS A 178 -15.90 -7.28 -9.92
CA LYS A 178 -17.10 -7.29 -10.77
C LYS A 178 -18.10 -6.20 -10.42
N THR A 179 -18.02 -5.65 -9.20
CA THR A 179 -18.98 -4.67 -8.66
C THR A 179 -18.80 -3.26 -9.20
N VAL A 180 -17.66 -2.95 -9.84
CA VAL A 180 -17.41 -1.63 -10.42
C VAL A 180 -18.06 -1.57 -11.82
N PRO A 181 -19.02 -0.67 -12.06
CA PRO A 181 -19.67 -0.53 -13.36
C PRO A 181 -18.67 -0.13 -14.46
N ILE A 182 -19.02 -0.44 -15.71
CA ILE A 182 -18.18 -0.14 -16.88
C ILE A 182 -18.16 1.38 -17.08
N GLY A 183 -16.97 1.97 -17.26
CA GLY A 183 -16.80 3.41 -17.49
C GLY A 183 -16.47 4.23 -16.25
N GLU A 184 -16.72 3.70 -15.05
CA GLU A 184 -16.29 4.34 -13.81
C GLU A 184 -14.86 3.94 -13.44
N LYS A 185 -13.95 4.91 -13.49
CA LYS A 185 -12.62 4.76 -12.89
C LYS A 185 -12.74 5.03 -11.40
N ARG A 186 -11.99 4.28 -10.58
CA ARG A 186 -11.80 4.66 -9.17
C ARG A 186 -11.29 6.10 -9.12
N LYS A 187 -11.87 6.92 -8.24
CA LYS A 187 -11.43 8.31 -8.05
C LYS A 187 -9.92 8.32 -7.82
N ARG A 188 -9.22 9.20 -8.53
CA ARG A 188 -7.78 9.36 -8.39
C ARG A 188 -7.49 9.84 -6.97
N GLY A 189 -6.70 9.08 -6.22
CA GLY A 189 -6.35 9.40 -4.84
C GLY A 189 -6.12 8.15 -4.01
N ARG A 190 -5.49 8.34 -2.85
CA ARG A 190 -5.36 7.28 -1.84
C ARG A 190 -6.78 6.87 -1.40
N PRO A 191 -7.13 5.58 -1.41
CA PRO A 191 -8.36 5.12 -0.77
C PRO A 191 -8.41 5.65 0.66
N ALA A 192 -9.57 6.14 1.11
CA ALA A 192 -9.73 6.53 2.50
C ALA A 192 -9.31 5.33 3.37
N LYS A 193 -8.39 5.55 4.31
CA LYS A 193 -8.01 4.50 5.28
C LYS A 193 -9.30 4.00 5.92
N ALA A 194 -9.42 2.68 6.12
CA ALA A 194 -10.50 2.14 6.93
C ALA A 194 -10.56 2.92 8.25
N LYS A 195 -11.75 3.41 8.63
CA LYS A 195 -11.93 4.04 9.93
C LYS A 195 -11.49 3.02 10.98
N ALA A 196 -10.59 3.42 11.88
CA ALA A 196 -10.16 2.57 12.98
C ALA A 196 -11.42 2.05 13.71
N ALA A 197 -11.52 0.74 13.91
CA ALA A 197 -12.65 0.11 14.60
C ALA A 197 -12.73 0.52 16.08
N LEU A 198 -11.67 1.13 16.61
CA LEU A 198 -11.63 1.78 17.91
C LEU A 198 -11.59 3.30 17.74
N LEU A 199 -12.74 3.94 17.89
CA LEU A 199 -12.79 5.30 18.42
C LEU A 199 -12.51 5.17 19.92
N ILE A 200 -11.30 5.50 20.36
CA ILE A 200 -11.11 5.92 21.77
C ILE A 200 -11.86 7.24 21.86
N GLN A 201 -13.11 7.15 22.29
CA GLN A 201 -13.97 8.28 22.51
C GLN A 201 -13.46 8.93 23.80
N TYR A 202 -12.78 10.06 23.69
CA TYR A 202 -12.37 10.84 24.86
C TYR A 202 -13.61 11.07 25.73
N TYR A 203 -13.56 10.55 26.95
CA TYR A 203 -14.72 10.36 27.83
C TYR A 203 -15.36 11.68 28.31
N PHE A 204 -14.76 12.82 27.97
CA PHE A 204 -15.11 14.15 28.48
C PHE A 204 -15.98 15.00 27.53
N ASP A 205 -16.29 14.54 26.32
CA ASP A 205 -17.08 15.31 25.33
C ASP A 205 -18.59 14.98 25.30
N ARG A 206 -19.08 14.13 26.21
CA ARG A 206 -20.51 13.82 26.33
C ARG A 206 -21.11 14.44 27.59
N GLN A 207 -22.35 14.90 27.51
CA GLN A 207 -23.15 15.24 28.69
C GLN A 207 -23.22 14.00 29.58
N ILE A 208 -22.52 14.05 30.71
CA ILE A 208 -22.53 13.00 31.71
C ILE A 208 -23.87 13.07 32.44
N PRO A 209 -24.59 11.95 32.65
CA PRO A 209 -25.82 11.96 33.43
C PRO A 209 -25.54 12.48 34.84
N SER A 210 -26.32 13.45 35.30
CA SER A 210 -26.19 14.21 36.56
C SER A 210 -26.29 13.38 37.85
N ASN A 211 -26.30 12.04 37.75
CA ASN A 211 -26.54 11.10 38.85
C ASN A 211 -25.33 10.20 39.17
N ILE A 212 -24.17 10.42 38.53
CA ILE A 212 -22.94 9.70 38.87
C ILE A 212 -22.25 10.44 40.01
N ILE A 213 -22.46 9.95 41.24
CA ILE A 213 -21.70 10.36 42.42
C ILE A 213 -20.52 9.41 42.54
N LEU A 214 -19.30 9.93 42.57
CA LEU A 214 -18.08 9.16 42.86
C LEU A 214 -17.65 9.43 44.30
N PRO A 215 -18.15 8.67 45.30
CA PRO A 215 -18.00 9.02 46.72
C PRO A 215 -16.60 8.75 47.30
N SER A 216 -15.71 8.08 46.57
CA SER A 216 -14.38 7.69 47.07
C SER A 216 -13.34 7.70 45.97
N ILE A 217 -12.77 8.87 45.71
CA ILE A 217 -11.59 9.04 44.85
C ILE A 217 -10.40 9.27 45.78
N GLU A 218 -9.46 8.33 45.77
CA GLU A 218 -8.22 8.40 46.57
C GLU A 218 -7.05 8.96 45.75
N ASP A 219 -7.04 8.72 44.44
CA ASP A 219 -6.07 9.23 43.47
C ASP A 219 -6.77 9.90 42.28
N LEU A 220 -6.33 11.10 41.90
CA LEU A 220 -6.96 11.89 40.84
C LEU A 220 -5.91 12.49 39.90
N HIS A 221 -6.11 12.30 38.59
CA HIS A 221 -5.28 12.93 37.55
C HIS A 221 -6.18 13.77 36.66
N ILE A 222 -5.93 15.08 36.60
CA ILE A 222 -6.74 16.06 35.86
C ILE A 222 -5.85 16.95 35.01
N GLY A 223 -6.28 17.23 33.78
CA GLY A 223 -5.76 18.34 32.99
C GLY A 223 -6.59 19.60 33.21
N LEU A 224 -5.94 20.75 33.37
CA LEU A 224 -6.63 22.05 33.40
C LEU A 224 -6.87 22.56 31.96
N PRO A 225 -7.94 23.34 31.70
CA PRO A 225 -8.95 23.86 32.64
C PRO A 225 -10.04 22.85 33.01
N ILE A 226 -10.58 22.97 34.21
CA ILE A 226 -11.65 22.09 34.71
C ILE A 226 -13.00 22.56 34.16
N ASN A 227 -13.76 21.66 33.53
CA ASN A 227 -15.12 21.95 33.13
C ASN A 227 -16.01 22.15 34.38
N ASN A 228 -16.89 23.17 34.38
CA ASN A 228 -17.84 23.44 35.47
C ASN A 228 -18.69 22.21 35.89
N GLN A 229 -18.91 21.24 35.00
CA GLN A 229 -19.59 19.97 35.31
C GLN A 229 -18.80 19.06 36.26
N PHE A 230 -17.48 19.25 36.40
CA PHE A 230 -16.64 18.46 37.30
C PHE A 230 -17.08 18.64 38.77
N TRP A 231 -17.39 19.87 39.17
CA TRP A 231 -17.75 20.20 40.55
C TRP A 231 -19.10 19.62 40.97
N SER A 232 -20.02 19.38 40.03
CA SER A 232 -21.28 18.70 40.33
C SER A 232 -21.13 17.18 40.47
N MET A 233 -20.11 16.59 39.83
CA MET A 233 -19.83 15.15 39.92
C MET A 233 -19.06 14.75 41.17
N ILE A 234 -18.17 15.63 41.63
CA ILE A 234 -17.32 15.39 42.79
C ILE A 234 -17.57 16.51 43.81
N PRO A 235 -18.66 16.43 44.58
CA PRO A 235 -19.04 17.49 45.52
C PRO A 235 -18.09 17.60 46.73
N SER A 236 -17.17 16.63 46.91
CA SER A 236 -16.19 16.63 48.01
C SER A 236 -14.97 15.77 47.66
N LEU A 237 -13.77 16.34 47.80
CA LEU A 237 -12.48 15.64 47.65
C LEU A 237 -11.87 15.23 49.00
N LYS A 238 -12.69 15.09 50.05
CA LYS A 238 -12.24 14.79 51.43
C LYS A 238 -11.39 13.52 51.57
N ARG A 239 -11.49 12.56 50.66
CA ARG A 239 -10.72 11.30 50.70
C ARG A 239 -9.54 11.26 49.73
N LEU A 240 -9.28 12.37 49.04
CA LEU A 240 -8.20 12.44 48.06
C LEU A 240 -6.85 12.47 48.77
N HIS A 241 -5.99 11.51 48.46
CA HIS A 241 -4.63 11.43 48.98
C HIS A 241 -3.58 11.84 47.95
N SER A 242 -3.81 11.56 46.67
CA SER A 242 -2.89 11.93 45.59
C SER A 242 -3.57 12.71 44.48
N LEU A 243 -2.95 13.80 44.06
CA LEU A 243 -3.42 14.66 42.97
C LEU A 243 -2.28 14.91 41.98
N ARG A 244 -2.52 14.58 40.72
CA ARG A 244 -1.64 14.95 39.62
C ARG A 244 -2.38 15.92 38.69
N ILE A 245 -1.71 16.99 38.33
CA ILE A 245 -2.22 18.01 37.42
C ILE A 245 -1.30 18.09 36.22
N SER A 246 -1.87 17.93 35.03
CA SER A 246 -1.18 18.14 33.75
C SER A 246 -1.66 19.46 33.12
N SER A 247 -0.84 20.03 32.23
CA SER A 247 -1.18 21.22 31.45
C SER A 247 -1.51 22.50 32.26
N TYR A 248 -0.81 22.75 33.39
CA TYR A 248 -0.99 23.99 34.18
C TYR A 248 -0.41 25.23 33.46
N THR A 249 -1.22 26.30 33.37
CA THR A 249 -0.79 27.66 33.01
C THR A 249 -1.15 28.62 34.16
N ASP A 250 -0.38 29.70 34.33
CA ASP A 250 -0.58 30.65 35.44
C ASP A 250 -1.97 31.31 35.45
N ASP A 251 -2.61 31.40 34.27
CA ASP A 251 -3.96 31.93 34.10
C ASP A 251 -5.06 31.03 34.73
N LEU A 252 -4.72 29.81 35.15
CA LEU A 252 -5.64 28.82 35.74
C LEU A 252 -5.45 28.63 37.25
N TYR A 253 -4.76 29.57 37.90
CA TYR A 253 -4.50 29.56 39.33
C TYR A 253 -5.78 29.53 40.19
N SER A 254 -6.85 30.19 39.76
CA SER A 254 -8.13 30.18 40.51
C SER A 254 -8.75 28.79 40.59
N ASP A 255 -8.68 28.01 39.51
CA ASP A 255 -9.24 26.65 39.44
C ASP A 255 -8.40 25.68 40.28
N LEU A 256 -7.08 25.85 40.23
CA LEU A 256 -6.14 25.12 41.09
C LEU A 256 -6.42 25.39 42.57
N GLN A 257 -6.57 26.66 42.96
CA GLN A 257 -6.80 27.04 44.35
C GLN A 257 -8.15 26.51 44.85
N HIS A 258 -9.20 26.57 44.02
CA HIS A 258 -10.50 25.98 44.35
C HIS A 258 -10.39 24.47 44.60
N LEU A 259 -9.60 23.76 43.78
CA LEU A 259 -9.40 22.32 43.91
C LEU A 259 -8.62 21.92 45.17
N LEU A 260 -7.54 22.65 45.47
CA LEU A 260 -6.76 22.43 46.69
C LEU A 260 -7.60 22.71 47.96
N ASN A 261 -8.44 23.74 47.93
CA ASN A 261 -9.33 24.05 49.04
C ASN A 261 -10.35 22.94 49.35
N GLN A 262 -10.71 22.11 48.36
CA GLN A 262 -11.66 21.00 48.53
C GLN A 262 -10.96 19.68 48.96
N ALA A 263 -9.64 19.57 48.79
CA ALA A 263 -8.84 18.36 49.01
C ALA A 263 -8.02 18.42 50.31
N HIS A 264 -8.71 18.51 51.47
CA HIS A 264 -8.06 18.73 52.77
C HIS A 264 -7.09 17.62 53.24
N ASN A 265 -7.20 16.39 52.69
CA ASN A 265 -6.41 15.22 53.12
C ASN A 265 -5.31 14.82 52.13
N LEU A 266 -4.91 15.74 51.25
CA LEU A 266 -3.92 15.50 50.22
C LEU A 266 -2.53 15.28 50.83
N SER A 267 -1.92 14.13 50.55
CA SER A 267 -0.56 13.80 50.98
C SER A 267 0.47 13.90 49.84
N ARG A 268 0.01 13.87 48.58
CA ARG A 268 0.85 13.95 47.39
C ARG A 268 0.24 14.89 46.35
N LEU A 269 1.02 15.89 45.93
CA LEU A 269 0.69 16.82 44.85
C LEU A 269 1.81 16.78 43.80
N ALA A 270 1.45 16.55 42.54
CA ALA A 270 2.36 16.64 41.41
C ALA A 270 1.78 17.56 40.34
N ILE A 271 2.42 18.69 40.07
CA ILE A 271 2.03 19.62 39.00
C ILE A 271 3.08 19.53 37.91
N GLY A 272 2.66 19.10 36.71
CA GLY A 272 3.51 19.04 35.53
C GLY A 272 3.04 20.05 34.49
N GLN A 273 3.97 20.81 33.94
CA GLN A 273 3.78 21.43 32.63
C GLN A 273 4.03 20.35 31.59
N ASP A 274 3.05 20.08 30.74
CA ASP A 274 3.32 19.25 29.56
C ASP A 274 4.25 20.05 28.66
N ALA A 275 5.50 19.61 28.56
CA ALA A 275 6.45 20.16 27.61
C ALA A 275 5.92 19.87 26.19
N CYS A 276 5.62 20.93 25.43
CA CYS A 276 5.45 20.84 23.99
C CYS A 276 6.70 20.29 23.30
#